data_AF-A0A959JQM0-F1
#
_entry.id   AF-A0A959JQM0-F1
#
_cell.length_a   1.000
_cell.length_b   1.000
_cell.length_c   1.000
_cell.angle_alpha   90.00
_cell.angle_beta   90.00
_cell.angle_gamma   90.00
#
_symmetry.space_group_name_H-M   'P 1'
#
loop_
_entity.id
_entity.type
_entity.pdbx_description
1 polymer ?
#
loop_
_entity_poly.entity_id
_entity_poly.type
_entity_poly.pdbx_seq_one_letter_code
_entity_poly.pdbx_strand_id
1 'polypeptide(L)'
;TWRKFTIQMLKGNDTMEASEEQNFPSVGKADWERLKEDLETSQHELVDAIINYPNEDWENKVPTRDYNFAKLVSGCLQHDIYHLGQLILLTK
;
A
#
# COMPACT_ATOMS: atom_id res chain seq x y z
N THR A 1 -2.61 1.25 6.75
CA THR A 1 -3.16 1.17 5.37
C THR A 1 -2.50 0.02 4.63
N TRP A 2 -3.17 -0.53 3.62
CA TRP A 2 -2.63 -1.63 2.81
C TRP A 2 -1.26 -1.32 2.17
N ARG A 3 -1.10 -0.10 1.64
CA ARG A 3 0.18 0.36 1.07
C ARG A 3 1.31 0.38 2.08
N LYS A 4 1.08 0.90 3.29
CA LYS A 4 2.10 0.93 4.36
C LYS A 4 2.52 -0.47 4.78
N PHE A 5 1.55 -1.39 4.90
CA PHE A 5 1.83 -2.80 5.16
C PHE A 5 2.72 -3.40 4.07
N THR A 6 2.39 -3.22 2.79
CA THR A 6 3.21 -3.69 1.66
C THR A 6 4.65 -3.17 1.73
N ILE A 7 4.84 -1.87 1.97
CA ILE A 7 6.17 -1.25 2.10
C ILE A 7 6.96 -1.88 3.25
N GLN A 8 6.34 -2.07 4.42
CA GLN A 8 7.03 -2.64 5.58
C GLN A 8 7.41 -4.10 5.37
N MET A 9 6.54 -4.90 4.75
CA MET A 9 6.86 -6.29 4.38
C MET A 9 8.05 -6.36 3.43
N LEU A 10 8.09 -5.52 2.38
CA LEU A 10 9.22 -5.46 1.44
C LEU A 10 10.52 -4.99 2.11
N LYS A 11 10.43 -4.18 3.17
CA LYS A 11 11.57 -3.74 3.99
C LYS A 11 11.99 -4.76 5.07
N GLY A 12 11.36 -5.93 5.11
CA GLY A 12 11.68 -7.00 6.06
C GLY A 12 11.10 -6.80 7.47
N ASN A 13 10.18 -5.85 7.66
CA ASN A 13 9.46 -5.71 8.92
C ASN A 13 8.23 -6.61 8.93
N ASP A 14 8.41 -7.84 9.37
CA ASP A 14 7.42 -8.93 9.38
C ASP A 14 6.38 -8.84 10.50
N THR A 15 6.54 -7.90 11.44
CA THR A 15 5.65 -7.73 12.59
C THR A 15 4.51 -6.74 12.36
N MET A 16 4.54 -5.98 11.26
CA MET A 16 3.51 -5.00 10.99
C MET A 16 2.21 -5.66 10.57
N GLU A 17 1.12 -5.33 11.26
CA GLU A 17 -0.24 -5.68 10.85
C GLU A 17 -0.97 -4.45 10.33
N ALA A 18 -1.78 -4.63 9.29
CA ALA A 18 -2.69 -3.59 8.83
C ALA A 18 -3.94 -3.62 9.71
N SER A 19 -4.23 -2.53 10.42
CA SER A 19 -5.45 -2.43 11.23
C SER A 19 -6.65 -1.94 10.38
N GLU A 20 -7.85 -2.43 10.69
CA GLU A 20 -9.08 -2.02 10.00
C GLU A 20 -9.38 -0.53 10.21
N GLU A 21 -9.06 0.02 11.37
CA GLU A 21 -9.25 1.44 11.69
C GLU A 21 -8.42 2.35 10.77
N GLN A 22 -7.33 1.84 10.20
CA GLN A 22 -6.51 2.58 9.25
C GLN A 22 -7.03 2.53 7.81
N ASN A 23 -8.05 1.73 7.50
CA ASN A 23 -8.63 1.68 6.15
C ASN A 23 -9.50 2.90 5.87
N PHE A 24 -10.16 3.44 6.89
CA PHE A 24 -11.03 4.62 6.77
C PHE A 24 -10.75 5.60 7.91
N PRO A 25 -9.57 6.25 7.92
CA PRO A 25 -9.25 7.21 8.97
C PRO A 25 -10.25 8.37 8.94
N SER A 26 -10.61 8.88 10.13
CA SER A 26 -11.40 10.11 10.22
C SER A 26 -10.60 11.26 9.62
N VAL A 27 -11.08 11.79 8.49
CA VAL A 27 -10.40 12.84 7.74
C VAL A 27 -10.67 14.24 8.30
N GLY A 28 -11.63 14.43 9.23
CA GLY A 28 -11.89 15.73 9.87
C GLY A 28 -11.96 16.91 8.87
N LYS A 29 -11.42 18.07 9.23
CA LYS A 29 -11.05 19.11 8.26
C LYS A 29 -9.71 18.72 7.61
N ALA A 30 -9.72 17.75 6.72
CA ALA A 30 -8.50 17.28 6.09
C ALA A 30 -7.85 18.43 5.33
N ASP A 31 -6.55 18.59 5.55
CA ASP A 31 -5.70 19.39 4.68
C ASP A 31 -5.47 18.58 3.39
N TRP A 32 -6.19 18.97 2.34
CA TRP A 32 -6.12 18.32 1.04
C TRP A 32 -4.72 18.36 0.42
N GLU A 33 -3.94 19.41 0.68
CA GLU A 33 -2.56 19.48 0.21
C GLU A 33 -1.73 18.41 0.92
N ARG A 34 -1.89 18.31 2.25
CA ARG A 34 -1.20 17.28 3.03
C ARG A 34 -1.54 15.86 2.58
N LEU A 35 -2.81 15.59 2.26
CA LEU A 35 -3.22 14.27 1.77
C LEU A 35 -2.57 13.93 0.42
N LYS A 36 -2.41 14.90 -0.48
CA LYS A 36 -1.72 14.70 -1.75
C LYS A 36 -0.23 14.43 -1.53
N GLU A 37 0.42 15.20 -0.64
CA GLU A 37 1.82 14.97 -0.26
C GLU A 37 2.03 13.57 0.34
N ASP A 38 1.14 13.13 1.24
CA ASP A 38 1.21 11.80 1.86
C ASP A 38 1.02 10.69 0.81
N LEU A 39 0.11 10.90 -0.16
CA LEU A 39 -0.09 9.97 -1.27
C LEU A 39 1.18 9.87 -2.15
N GLU A 40 1.76 11.00 -2.54
CA GLU A 40 2.97 11.06 -3.36
C GLU A 40 4.17 10.44 -2.65
N THR A 41 4.37 10.80 -1.38
CA THR A 41 5.44 10.24 -0.54
C THR A 41 5.33 8.73 -0.45
N SER A 42 4.12 8.20 -0.16
CA SER A 42 3.92 6.77 -0.06
C SER A 42 4.08 6.05 -1.41
N GLN A 43 3.86 6.74 -2.53
CA GLN A 43 4.10 6.19 -3.87
C GLN A 43 5.59 6.03 -4.12
N HIS A 44 6.40 7.04 -3.81
CA HIS A 44 7.86 6.95 -3.92
C HIS A 44 8.42 5.85 -3.02
N GLU A 45 7.97 5.78 -1.76
CA GLU A 45 8.41 4.73 -0.83
C GLU A 45 8.08 3.31 -1.33
N LEU A 46 6.92 3.13 -1.97
CA LEU A 46 6.53 1.84 -2.55
C LEU A 46 7.42 1.47 -3.74
N VAL A 47 7.65 2.43 -4.66
CA VAL A 47 8.52 2.20 -5.83
C VAL A 47 9.94 1.87 -5.39
N ASP A 48 10.49 2.62 -4.44
CA ASP A 48 11.82 2.37 -3.89
C ASP A 48 11.89 1.00 -3.20
N ALA A 49 10.87 0.60 -2.45
CA ALA A 49 10.82 -0.71 -1.81
C ALA A 49 10.78 -1.85 -2.84
N ILE A 50 10.04 -1.68 -3.94
CA ILE A 50 9.95 -2.69 -5.02
C ILE A 50 11.28 -2.81 -5.77
N ILE A 51 11.92 -1.69 -6.12
CA ILE A 51 13.17 -1.69 -6.89
C ILE A 51 14.32 -2.34 -6.11
N ASN A 52 14.33 -2.14 -4.79
CA ASN A 52 15.36 -2.69 -3.92
C ASN A 52 15.03 -4.09 -3.38
N TYR A 53 13.88 -4.66 -3.73
CA TYR A 53 13.50 -5.99 -3.26
C TYR A 53 14.25 -7.09 -4.04
N PRO A 54 14.84 -8.10 -3.37
CA PRO A 54 15.59 -9.16 -4.04
C PRO A 54 14.73 -9.92 -5.06
N ASN A 55 15.28 -10.14 -6.26
CA ASN A 55 14.54 -10.75 -7.37
C ASN A 55 14.13 -12.21 -7.06
N GLU A 56 14.94 -12.91 -6.29
CA GLU A 56 14.71 -14.29 -5.86
C GLU A 56 13.57 -14.43 -4.84
N ASP A 57 13.19 -13.34 -4.16
CA ASP A 57 12.28 -13.41 -3.00
C ASP A 57 10.80 -13.17 -3.36
N TRP A 58 10.49 -12.79 -4.60
CA TRP A 58 9.12 -12.45 -5.02
C TRP A 58 8.10 -13.59 -4.85
N GLU A 59 8.56 -14.83 -5.00
CA GLU A 59 7.73 -16.04 -4.86
C GLU A 59 7.68 -16.56 -3.41
N ASN A 60 8.49 -15.99 -2.51
CA ASN A 60 8.44 -16.35 -1.10
C ASN A 60 7.11 -15.94 -0.48
N LYS A 61 6.65 -16.72 0.51
CA LYS A 61 5.46 -16.36 1.28
C LYS A 61 5.70 -15.09 2.09
N VAL A 62 4.70 -14.21 2.10
CA VAL A 62 4.65 -13.11 3.05
C VAL A 62 4.41 -13.71 4.45
N PRO A 63 5.16 -13.28 5.48
CA PRO A 63 4.95 -13.74 6.86
C PRO A 63 3.48 -13.61 7.27
N THR A 64 2.97 -14.62 8.00
CA THR A 64 1.58 -14.70 8.49
C THR A 64 0.48 -14.65 7.43
N ARG A 65 0.81 -14.78 6.13
CA ARG A 65 -0.14 -14.73 5.01
C ARG A 65 -0.06 -15.97 4.13
N ASP A 66 -1.15 -16.24 3.42
CA ASP A 66 -1.26 -17.37 2.48
C ASP A 66 -0.94 -17.01 1.01
N TYR A 67 -0.24 -15.89 0.80
CA TYR A 67 0.17 -15.41 -0.51
C TYR A 67 1.65 -15.00 -0.51
N ASN A 68 2.22 -14.88 -1.72
CA ASN A 68 3.61 -14.44 -1.92
C ASN A 68 3.74 -12.92 -2.10
N PHE A 69 4.98 -12.42 -2.11
CA PHE A 69 5.26 -10.99 -2.26
C PHE A 69 4.78 -10.43 -3.61
N ALA A 70 4.87 -11.22 -4.70
CA ALA A 70 4.34 -10.82 -6.00
C ALA A 70 2.82 -10.54 -5.95
N LYS A 71 2.07 -11.39 -5.24
CA LYS A 71 0.63 -11.24 -5.05
C LYS A 71 0.29 -10.10 -4.09
N LEU A 72 1.11 -9.84 -3.07
CA LEU A 72 0.96 -8.69 -2.18
C LEU A 72 1.05 -7.36 -2.95
N VAL A 73 2.11 -7.18 -3.73
CA VAL A 73 2.32 -5.94 -4.52
C VAL A 73 1.24 -5.79 -5.59
N SER A 74 0.89 -6.87 -6.30
CA SER A 74 -0.21 -6.85 -7.28
C SER A 74 -1.54 -6.49 -6.64
N GLY A 75 -1.84 -7.00 -5.44
CA GLY A 75 -3.04 -6.65 -4.68
C GLY A 75 -3.06 -5.17 -4.28
N CYS A 76 -1.92 -4.61 -3.87
CA CYS A 76 -1.79 -3.18 -3.57
C CYS A 76 -2.07 -2.31 -4.82
N LEU A 77 -1.52 -2.68 -5.97
CA LEU A 77 -1.78 -1.97 -7.24
C LEU A 77 -3.26 -2.02 -7.64
N GLN A 78 -3.89 -3.21 -7.54
CA GLN A 78 -5.31 -3.37 -7.86
C GLN A 78 -6.20 -2.54 -6.93
N HIS A 79 -5.83 -2.46 -5.65
CA HIS A 79 -6.53 -1.64 -4.66
C HIS A 79 -6.47 -0.14 -5.02
N ASP A 80 -5.31 0.36 -5.44
CA ASP A 80 -5.17 1.76 -5.88
C ASP A 80 -6.03 2.06 -7.12
N ILE A 81 -6.05 1.16 -8.11
CA ILE A 81 -6.89 1.28 -9.32
C ILE A 81 -8.38 1.26 -8.95
N TYR A 82 -8.79 0.38 -8.03
CA TYR A 82 -10.18 0.29 -7.55
C TYR A 82 -10.66 1.62 -6.97
N HIS A 83 -9.88 2.24 -6.07
CA HIS A 83 -10.23 3.52 -5.47
C HIS A 83 -10.15 4.69 -6.45
N LEU A 84 -9.21 4.68 -7.39
CA LEU A 84 -9.20 5.66 -8.48
C LEU A 84 -10.50 5.60 -9.29
N GLY A 85 -11.00 4.39 -9.58
CA GLY A 85 -12.30 4.21 -10.22
C GLY A 85 -13.45 4.84 -9.42
N GLN A 86 -13.47 4.64 -8.10
CA GLN A 86 -14.47 5.28 -7.22
C GLN A 86 -14.39 6.81 -7.24
N LEU A 87 -13.18 7.39 -7.20
CA LEU A 87 -12.98 8.83 -7.27
C LEU A 87 -13.49 9.41 -8.59
N ILE A 88 -13.20 8.75 -9.71
CA ILE A 88 -13.68 9.17 -11.04
C ILE A 88 -15.21 9.19 -11.07
N LEU A 89 -15.87 8.20 -10.47
CA LEU A 89 -17.34 8.16 -10.39
C LEU A 89 -17.93 9.31 -9.57
N LEU A 90 -17.22 9.80 -8.54
CA LEU A 90 -17.66 10.96 -7.74
C LEU A 90 -17.49 12.29 -8.46
N THR A 91 -16.61 12.36 -9.46
CA THR A 91 -16.40 13.56 -10.30
C THR A 91 -17.36 13.67 -11.49
N LYS A 92 -18.27 12.69 -11.64
CA LYS A 92 -19.36 12.72 -12.62
C LYS A 92 -20.64 13.23 -12.00
#